data_AF-A0A1U7I1L8-F1
#
_entry.id   AF-A0A1U7I1L8-F1
#
_cell.length_a   1.000
_cell.length_b   1.000
_cell.length_c   1.000
_cell.angle_alpha   90.00
_cell.angle_beta   90.00
_cell.angle_gamma   90.00
#
_symmetry.space_group_name_H-M   'P 1'
#
loop_
_entity.id
_entity.type
_entity.pdbx_description
1 polymer ?
#
loop_
_entity_poly.entity_id
_entity_poly.type
_entity_poly.pdbx_seq_one_letter_code
_entity_poly.pdbx_strand_id
1 'polypeptide(L)'
;MMLPKLLSIPTSAVLLNLICFSSSTPLFAQQLPVPRVPLPPTTPPPLPTPPQPLPPPAELLAPPGSTPTTPEALPSDIPGEIQVDGYQVEGSTVFGKADFDKVLQPFVGKISFAQLLQARSAITKLYVDNGYITSGAFIPPQTLSGGIVKIQVVEGSVEEIRVTGTGRLNPGYVRSRLRLGAKTPLNVNRLLESLQLLQLNPLIRNISAELSAGTRPGLSILEVTVRPERTFSATISLDNNSPPSVGVFRRQLSINQANLTGNGDTFSVNYSNTNGSNQIEANYILPVNARNGTIRLGFDWIKSSIIEEPFDVVDIGAVSYDYELSFRQPLILTPTKEFALGLTLNRRESNTSLLGEPFQLSPGANEEGETRLSVIRFFQEWTQRESRSVFAARSQFSAGVGAFGASDRESSPDGQFFAWRGQAQWLRLLGGNASDPSGSPILLIRADMQLADRPLVPLEQFALGGADSVRGYRQDLFLTDNGILGSVEVRIPVYRLRDRPGVFQVIPFVDVGRVWNNGDREDPDPSTLASIGVGLQWQMGERLRFRFDYGLPLVNVGLRERTLQEQGFYFSFQYNPFARD
;
A
#
# COMPACT_ATOMS: atom_id res chain seq x y z
N MET A 1 110.32 -3.65 2.51
CA MET A 1 110.00 -2.43 1.73
C MET A 1 108.53 -2.54 1.35
N MET A 2 107.61 -1.66 1.67
CA MET A 2 107.60 -0.39 2.37
C MET A 2 106.13 -0.23 2.84
N LEU A 3 105.94 0.08 4.12
CA LEU A 3 104.76 0.81 4.62
C LEU A 3 104.81 2.24 4.02
N PRO A 4 103.70 3.02 3.92
CA PRO A 4 103.25 3.74 5.13
C PRO A 4 101.77 4.23 5.23
N LYS A 5 101.39 4.45 6.51
CA LYS A 5 100.66 5.58 7.15
C LYS A 5 99.22 5.99 6.76
N LEU A 6 98.34 5.76 7.75
CA LEU A 6 97.29 6.62 8.36
C LEU A 6 97.23 8.12 7.98
N LEU A 7 96.02 8.66 7.70
CA LEU A 7 95.26 9.58 8.58
C LEU A 7 93.87 10.02 7.99
N SER A 8 92.89 10.17 8.90
CA SER A 8 91.73 11.11 8.98
C SER A 8 90.46 11.04 8.08
N ILE A 9 89.34 10.88 8.80
CA ILE A 9 87.86 11.08 8.63
C ILE A 9 87.51 12.58 8.29
N PRO A 10 86.33 13.04 7.77
CA PRO A 10 84.92 12.55 7.94
C PRO A 10 83.91 12.58 6.76
N THR A 11 82.74 12.01 7.10
CA THR A 11 81.33 12.35 6.74
C THR A 11 80.61 11.76 5.51
N SER A 12 79.52 11.05 5.85
CA SER A 12 78.23 10.91 5.15
C SER A 12 78.10 9.91 3.98
N ALA A 13 77.44 8.77 4.26
CA ALA A 13 76.41 8.09 3.42
C ALA A 13 76.19 6.66 4.00
N VAL A 14 74.99 6.34 4.51
CA VAL A 14 73.92 5.59 3.83
C VAL A 14 74.14 4.06 3.83
N LEU A 15 73.06 3.35 4.19
CA LEU A 15 72.70 1.93 4.03
C LEU A 15 72.93 0.93 5.19
N LEU A 16 71.76 0.48 5.69
CA LEU A 16 71.33 -0.92 5.82
C LEU A 16 71.72 -1.75 7.06
N ASN A 17 70.74 -1.96 7.94
CA ASN A 17 70.40 -3.26 8.55
C ASN A 17 68.99 -3.16 9.15
N LEU A 18 67.96 -3.49 8.37
CA LEU A 18 67.23 -4.77 8.37
C LEU A 18 66.33 -4.97 9.61
N ILE A 19 65.06 -4.71 9.36
CA ILE A 19 63.87 -4.96 10.16
C ILE A 19 63.52 -6.44 10.10
N CYS A 20 63.25 -7.06 11.26
CA CYS A 20 62.44 -8.26 11.36
C CYS A 20 61.40 -8.07 12.48
N PHE A 21 60.26 -7.47 12.14
CA PHE A 21 59.01 -7.65 12.88
C PHE A 21 58.12 -8.55 12.02
N SER A 22 58.04 -9.82 12.39
CA SER A 22 57.07 -10.77 11.84
C SER A 22 55.74 -10.60 12.58
N SER A 23 54.90 -9.67 12.11
CA SER A 23 53.47 -9.66 12.43
C SER A 23 52.76 -10.53 11.39
N SER A 24 52.50 -11.79 11.74
CA SER A 24 51.59 -12.66 10.99
C SER A 24 50.15 -12.17 11.24
N THR A 25 49.69 -11.20 10.45
CA THR A 25 48.25 -10.98 10.30
C THR A 25 47.66 -12.19 9.56
N PRO A 26 46.63 -12.87 10.08
CA PRO A 26 45.92 -13.85 9.28
C PRO A 26 45.32 -13.13 8.08
N LEU A 27 45.82 -13.44 6.88
CA LEU A 27 45.15 -13.12 5.64
C LEU A 27 43.81 -13.89 5.68
N PHE A 28 42.73 -13.23 6.08
CA PHE A 28 41.42 -13.69 5.66
C PHE A 28 41.42 -13.61 4.14
N ALA A 29 41.42 -14.76 3.48
CA ALA A 29 41.18 -14.81 2.05
C ALA A 29 39.82 -14.14 1.81
N GLN A 30 39.84 -12.91 1.27
CA GLN A 30 38.62 -12.22 0.88
C GLN A 30 38.01 -13.01 -0.27
N GLN A 31 37.13 -13.97 0.05
CA GLN A 31 36.32 -14.64 -0.95
C GLN A 31 35.50 -13.57 -1.67
N LEU A 32 35.65 -13.55 -2.99
CA LEU A 32 34.81 -12.75 -3.87
C LEU A 32 33.34 -13.08 -3.58
N PRO A 33 32.47 -12.09 -3.34
CA PRO A 33 31.04 -12.36 -3.38
C PRO A 33 30.72 -12.91 -4.77
N VAL A 34 30.13 -14.11 -4.82
CA VAL A 34 29.74 -14.73 -6.08
C VAL A 34 28.61 -13.87 -6.68
N PRO A 35 28.75 -13.38 -7.92
CA PRO A 35 27.72 -12.58 -8.54
C PRO A 35 26.46 -13.41 -8.72
N ARG A 36 25.31 -12.80 -8.39
CA ARG A 36 24.01 -13.43 -8.49
C ARG A 36 23.21 -12.82 -9.63
N VAL A 37 22.41 -13.67 -10.27
CA VAL A 37 21.42 -13.27 -11.27
C VAL A 37 20.31 -12.51 -10.54
N PRO A 38 19.92 -11.31 -11.03
CA PRO A 38 18.78 -10.58 -10.48
C PRO A 38 17.49 -11.40 -10.59
N LEU A 39 16.68 -11.34 -9.54
CA LEU A 39 15.41 -12.06 -9.47
C LEU A 39 14.24 -11.15 -9.84
N PRO A 40 13.11 -11.70 -10.31
CA PRO A 40 11.87 -10.95 -10.41
C PRO A 40 11.53 -10.30 -9.07
N PRO A 41 11.19 -9.00 -9.05
CA PRO A 41 10.89 -8.31 -7.80
C PRO A 41 9.70 -8.99 -7.11
N THR A 42 9.84 -9.24 -5.81
CA THR A 42 8.67 -9.55 -4.98
C THR A 42 8.01 -8.22 -4.65
N THR A 43 6.75 -8.01 -5.07
CA THR A 43 6.06 -6.73 -4.88
C THR A 43 5.97 -6.40 -3.38
N PRO A 44 6.72 -5.42 -2.86
CA PRO A 44 6.53 -5.00 -1.48
C PRO A 44 5.20 -4.25 -1.37
N PRO A 45 4.57 -4.23 -0.18
CA PRO A 45 3.43 -3.37 0.06
C PRO A 45 3.82 -1.91 -0.23
N PRO A 46 2.95 -1.14 -0.92
CA PRO A 46 3.24 0.25 -1.22
C PRO A 46 3.44 1.02 0.09
N LEU A 47 4.42 1.93 0.09
CA LEU A 47 4.67 2.81 1.23
C LEU A 47 3.38 3.55 1.62
N PRO A 48 2.98 3.53 2.90
CA PRO A 48 1.80 4.24 3.35
C PRO A 48 2.00 5.74 3.11
N THR A 49 1.00 6.36 2.50
CA THR A 49 0.93 7.82 2.42
C THR A 49 0.40 8.38 3.75
N PRO A 50 0.83 9.59 4.15
CA PRO A 50 0.24 10.28 5.28
C PRO A 50 -1.29 10.37 5.13
N PRO A 51 -2.05 10.27 6.24
CA PRO A 51 -3.49 10.36 6.19
C PRO A 51 -3.92 11.72 5.60
N GLN A 52 -4.83 11.69 4.63
CA GLN A 52 -5.48 12.90 4.12
C GLN A 52 -6.73 13.19 4.96
N PRO A 53 -7.00 14.46 5.33
CA PRO A 53 -8.24 14.82 5.99
C PRO A 53 -9.43 14.46 5.09
N LEU A 54 -10.41 13.74 5.64
CA LEU A 54 -11.71 13.60 4.99
C LEU A 54 -12.44 14.95 5.10
N PRO A 55 -13.10 15.43 4.05
CA PRO A 55 -13.91 16.63 4.16
C PRO A 55 -15.08 16.41 5.14
N PRO A 56 -15.62 17.50 5.71
CA PRO A 56 -16.84 17.45 6.51
C PRO A 56 -18.00 16.78 5.76
N PRO A 57 -18.85 15.99 6.44
CA PRO A 57 -20.03 15.37 5.83
C PRO A 57 -20.94 16.35 5.06
N ALA A 58 -21.06 17.58 5.55
CA ALA A 58 -21.88 18.62 4.95
C ALA A 58 -21.37 19.11 3.58
N GLU A 59 -20.07 18.93 3.28
CA GLU A 59 -19.51 19.23 1.96
C GLU A 59 -19.77 18.10 0.95
N LEU A 60 -19.94 16.87 1.44
CA LEU A 60 -20.16 15.69 0.60
C LEU A 60 -21.63 15.44 0.29
N LEU A 61 -22.50 15.74 1.25
CA LEU A 61 -23.94 15.55 1.12
C LEU A 61 -24.67 16.78 1.65
N ALA A 62 -25.29 17.52 0.73
CA ALA A 62 -26.22 18.55 1.12
C ALA A 62 -27.49 17.88 1.70
N PRO A 63 -27.99 18.31 2.88
CA PRO A 63 -29.29 17.87 3.35
C PRO A 63 -30.35 18.30 2.33
N PRO A 64 -31.44 17.54 2.17
CA PRO A 64 -32.56 17.99 1.36
C PRO A 64 -32.95 19.39 1.83
N GLY A 65 -33.01 20.34 0.89
CA GLY A 65 -33.48 21.68 1.19
C GLY A 65 -34.82 21.56 1.93
N SER A 66 -34.94 22.18 3.10
CA SER A 66 -36.21 22.26 3.78
C SER A 66 -37.16 23.00 2.85
N THR A 67 -38.03 22.29 2.13
CA THR A 67 -39.29 22.92 1.76
C THR A 67 -39.92 23.34 3.08
N PRO A 68 -40.26 24.62 3.27
CA PRO A 68 -41.09 25.00 4.38
C PRO A 68 -42.37 24.20 4.17
N THR A 69 -42.58 23.17 4.98
CA THR A 69 -43.94 22.75 5.26
C THR A 69 -44.50 23.94 6.01
N THR A 70 -45.14 24.85 5.26
CA THR A 70 -46.05 25.85 5.79
C THR A 70 -46.82 25.15 6.90
N PRO A 71 -46.82 25.67 8.14
CA PRO A 71 -47.66 25.10 9.18
C PRO A 71 -49.05 25.01 8.59
N GLU A 72 -49.54 23.79 8.40
CA GLU A 72 -50.93 23.57 8.05
C GLU A 72 -51.72 24.36 9.11
N ALA A 73 -52.41 25.40 8.65
CA ALA A 73 -53.10 26.32 9.55
C ALA A 73 -53.99 25.46 10.45
N LEU A 74 -53.71 25.52 11.76
CA LEU A 74 -54.50 24.80 12.75
C LEU A 74 -55.97 25.16 12.50
N PRO A 75 -56.86 24.17 12.27
CA PRO A 75 -58.28 24.44 12.16
C PRO A 75 -58.73 25.24 13.37
N SER A 76 -59.49 26.32 13.15
CA SER A 76 -59.97 27.23 14.18
C SER A 76 -60.97 26.60 15.17
N ASP A 77 -61.40 25.35 14.92
CA ASP A 77 -62.17 24.50 15.83
C ASP A 77 -61.33 23.27 16.24
N ILE A 78 -60.53 23.41 17.30
CA ILE A 78 -59.80 22.29 17.90
C ILE A 78 -60.67 21.72 19.02
N PRO A 79 -61.07 20.44 18.99
CA PRO A 79 -61.80 19.81 20.08
C PRO A 79 -61.01 19.89 21.40
N GLY A 80 -61.73 19.85 22.51
CA GLY A 80 -61.14 19.68 23.84
C GLY A 80 -60.25 18.43 23.95
N GLU A 81 -59.59 18.28 25.10
CA GLU A 81 -58.64 17.19 25.39
C GLU A 81 -59.09 15.82 24.85
N ILE A 82 -58.20 15.16 24.12
CA ILE A 82 -58.35 13.82 23.56
C ILE A 82 -57.81 12.82 24.58
N GLN A 83 -58.60 11.82 24.96
CA GLN A 83 -58.14 10.70 25.79
C GLN A 83 -57.37 9.69 24.93
N VAL A 84 -56.08 9.51 25.22
CA VAL A 84 -55.19 8.55 24.56
C VAL A 84 -54.68 7.52 25.57
N ASP A 85 -55.08 6.27 25.40
CA ASP A 85 -54.68 5.15 26.25
C ASP A 85 -53.43 4.44 25.71
N GLY A 86 -53.09 4.65 24.44
CA GLY A 86 -51.87 4.12 23.84
C GLY A 86 -51.70 4.44 22.35
N TYR A 87 -50.59 3.98 21.81
CA TYR A 87 -50.22 4.18 20.40
C TYR A 87 -49.98 2.86 19.69
N GLN A 88 -50.45 2.77 18.45
CA GLN A 88 -50.11 1.70 17.52
C GLN A 88 -49.29 2.30 16.38
N VAL A 89 -47.99 2.02 16.35
CA VAL A 89 -47.08 2.48 15.30
C VAL A 89 -46.93 1.38 14.24
N GLU A 90 -47.24 1.71 12.98
CA GLU A 90 -47.17 0.78 11.84
C GLU A 90 -46.18 1.28 10.78
N GLY A 91 -45.62 0.38 9.97
CA GLY A 91 -44.72 0.73 8.86
C GLY A 91 -43.23 0.90 9.23
N SER A 92 -42.85 0.60 10.47
CA SER A 92 -41.45 0.57 10.90
C SER A 92 -40.81 -0.81 10.70
N THR A 93 -39.62 -0.84 10.10
CA THR A 93 -38.73 -2.02 10.06
C THR A 93 -37.48 -1.83 10.92
N VAL A 94 -37.15 -0.58 11.28
CA VAL A 94 -35.95 -0.23 12.06
C VAL A 94 -36.17 -0.30 13.57
N PHE A 95 -37.31 0.18 14.06
CA PHE A 95 -37.59 0.35 15.47
C PHE A 95 -38.76 -0.53 15.91
N GLY A 96 -38.67 -1.03 17.14
CA GLY A 96 -39.71 -1.87 17.72
C GLY A 96 -40.69 -1.09 18.60
N LYS A 97 -41.74 -1.77 19.05
CA LYS A 97 -42.72 -1.21 20.00
C LYS A 97 -42.05 -0.59 21.23
N ALA A 98 -41.04 -1.25 21.79
CA ALA A 98 -40.34 -0.77 22.99
C ALA A 98 -39.60 0.57 22.77
N ASP A 99 -39.16 0.86 21.55
CA ASP A 99 -38.49 2.13 21.23
C ASP A 99 -39.53 3.25 21.11
N PHE A 100 -40.66 2.96 20.47
CA PHE A 100 -41.78 3.89 20.35
C PHE A 100 -42.46 4.18 21.70
N ASP A 101 -42.69 3.15 22.51
CA ASP A 101 -43.31 3.31 23.83
C ASP A 101 -42.52 4.31 24.68
N LYS A 102 -41.17 4.29 24.64
CA LYS A 102 -40.31 5.21 25.38
C LYS A 102 -40.49 6.67 24.95
N VAL A 103 -40.52 6.94 23.64
CA VAL A 103 -40.65 8.31 23.13
C VAL A 103 -42.10 8.82 23.19
N LEU A 104 -43.08 7.91 23.26
CA LEU A 104 -44.50 8.23 23.30
C LEU A 104 -45.09 8.30 24.72
N GLN A 105 -44.40 7.79 25.75
CA GLN A 105 -44.84 7.89 27.16
C GLN A 105 -45.37 9.27 27.56
N PRO A 106 -44.71 10.41 27.19
CA PRO A 106 -45.17 11.74 27.61
C PRO A 106 -46.53 12.16 27.02
N PHE A 107 -47.05 11.41 26.05
CA PHE A 107 -48.26 11.74 25.30
C PHE A 107 -49.42 10.76 25.57
N VAL A 108 -49.33 9.96 26.64
CA VAL A 108 -50.44 9.10 27.11
C VAL A 108 -51.28 9.85 28.14
N GLY A 109 -52.60 9.71 28.07
CA GLY A 109 -53.58 10.39 28.93
C GLY A 109 -54.40 11.43 28.16
N LYS A 110 -54.86 12.47 28.87
CA LYS A 110 -55.59 13.57 28.26
C LYS A 110 -54.62 14.54 27.60
N ILE A 111 -54.66 14.62 26.27
CA ILE A 111 -53.75 15.44 25.47
C ILE A 111 -54.50 16.34 24.50
N SER A 112 -53.95 17.51 24.20
CA SER A 112 -54.42 18.37 23.11
C SER A 112 -54.04 17.81 21.73
N PHE A 113 -54.71 18.29 20.68
CA PHE A 113 -54.30 17.99 19.31
C PHE A 113 -52.85 18.42 19.00
N ALA A 114 -52.39 19.54 19.59
CA ALA A 114 -51.01 19.98 19.46
C ALA A 114 -50.01 18.97 20.08
N GLN A 115 -50.32 18.41 21.26
CA GLN A 115 -49.52 17.36 21.88
C GLN A 115 -49.56 16.05 21.07
N LEU A 116 -50.68 15.74 20.42
CA LEU A 116 -50.76 14.60 19.50
C LEU A 116 -49.82 14.78 18.29
N LEU A 117 -49.73 15.99 17.73
CA LEU A 117 -48.75 16.32 16.68
C LEU A 117 -47.30 16.24 17.20
N GLN A 118 -47.06 16.61 18.47
CA GLN A 118 -45.76 16.44 19.11
C GLN A 118 -45.39 14.95 19.26
N ALA A 119 -46.35 14.07 19.57
CA ALA A 119 -46.13 12.63 19.63
C ALA A 119 -45.66 12.06 18.27
N ARG A 120 -46.32 12.45 17.18
CA ARG A 120 -45.87 12.15 15.80
C ARG A 120 -44.47 12.71 15.54
N SER A 121 -44.21 13.97 15.89
CA SER A 121 -42.88 14.58 15.73
C SER A 121 -41.80 13.85 16.53
N ALA A 122 -42.11 13.30 17.71
CA ALA A 122 -41.17 12.54 18.52
C ALA A 122 -40.72 11.24 17.83
N ILE A 123 -41.64 10.55 17.14
CA ILE A 123 -41.30 9.38 16.32
C ILE A 123 -40.40 9.79 15.14
N THR A 124 -40.76 10.86 14.40
CA THR A 124 -39.90 11.37 13.32
C THR A 124 -38.51 11.76 13.84
N LYS A 125 -38.44 12.40 15.01
CA LYS A 125 -37.18 12.77 15.65
C LYS A 125 -36.34 11.55 16.00
N LEU A 126 -36.94 10.46 16.50
CA LEU A 126 -36.23 9.20 16.75
C LEU A 126 -35.54 8.67 15.48
N TYR A 127 -36.22 8.72 14.33
CA TYR A 127 -35.63 8.34 13.05
C TYR A 127 -34.50 9.27 12.62
N VAL A 128 -34.72 10.59 12.66
CA VAL A 128 -33.74 11.60 12.26
C VAL A 128 -32.48 11.54 13.11
N ASP A 129 -32.62 11.45 14.44
CA ASP A 129 -31.50 11.38 15.38
C ASP A 129 -30.65 10.11 15.18
N ASN A 130 -31.20 9.06 14.54
CA ASN A 130 -30.51 7.82 14.19
C ASN A 130 -30.06 7.76 12.70
N GLY A 131 -30.14 8.89 11.98
CA GLY A 131 -29.61 9.03 10.62
C GLY A 131 -30.57 8.67 9.48
N TYR A 132 -31.86 8.46 9.77
CA TYR A 132 -32.90 8.15 8.78
C TYR A 132 -33.67 9.41 8.37
N ILE A 133 -32.95 10.42 7.88
CA ILE A 133 -33.49 11.79 7.69
C ILE A 133 -34.62 11.89 6.64
N THR A 134 -34.74 10.90 5.75
CA THR A 134 -35.79 10.83 4.73
C THR A 134 -37.01 10.02 5.18
N SER A 135 -37.02 9.56 6.44
CA SER A 135 -38.14 8.84 7.05
C SER A 135 -38.94 9.76 7.95
N GLY A 136 -40.25 9.52 8.04
CA GLY A 136 -41.12 10.34 8.87
C GLY A 136 -42.42 9.66 9.25
N ALA A 137 -43.00 10.09 10.36
CA ALA A 137 -44.29 9.62 10.84
C ALA A 137 -45.40 10.62 10.48
N PHE A 138 -46.59 10.10 10.19
CA PHE A 138 -47.81 10.87 10.02
C PHE A 138 -49.00 10.15 10.68
N ILE A 139 -50.05 10.92 10.96
CA ILE A 139 -51.27 10.39 11.57
C ILE A 139 -52.30 10.21 10.44
N PRO A 140 -52.62 8.97 10.02
CA PRO A 140 -53.63 8.76 9.00
C PRO A 140 -55.02 9.16 9.52
N PRO A 141 -55.97 9.53 8.62
CA PRO A 141 -57.36 9.74 8.98
C PRO A 141 -57.92 8.50 9.69
N GLN A 142 -58.46 8.68 10.90
CA GLN A 142 -58.98 7.60 11.73
C GLN A 142 -60.07 8.11 12.67
N THR A 143 -60.98 7.22 13.05
CA THR A 143 -61.87 7.43 14.20
C THR A 143 -61.22 6.82 15.43
N LEU A 144 -61.17 7.57 16.53
CA LEU A 144 -60.64 7.07 17.80
C LEU A 144 -61.64 6.09 18.41
N SER A 145 -61.35 4.79 18.33
CA SER A 145 -62.07 3.76 19.07
C SER A 145 -61.15 3.14 20.13
N GLY A 146 -61.58 3.17 21.39
CA GLY A 146 -60.84 2.57 22.50
C GLY A 146 -59.54 3.26 22.90
N GLY A 147 -59.38 4.57 22.64
CA GLY A 147 -58.24 5.37 23.13
C GLY A 147 -56.89 5.09 22.44
N ILE A 148 -56.83 4.21 21.44
CA ILE A 148 -55.59 3.89 20.73
C ILE A 148 -55.44 4.78 19.49
N VAL A 149 -54.35 5.53 19.41
CA VAL A 149 -53.99 6.33 18.24
C VAL A 149 -53.09 5.52 17.32
N LYS A 150 -53.47 5.40 16.05
CA LYS A 150 -52.60 4.85 15.00
C LYS A 150 -51.67 5.92 14.44
N ILE A 151 -50.37 5.63 14.38
CA ILE A 151 -49.38 6.46 13.72
C ILE A 151 -48.68 5.61 12.65
N GLN A 152 -48.59 6.11 11.44
CA GLN A 152 -47.94 5.41 10.34
C GLN A 152 -46.56 6.04 10.06
N VAL A 153 -45.55 5.19 9.94
CA VAL A 153 -44.21 5.58 9.54
C VAL A 153 -44.01 5.29 8.06
N VAL A 154 -43.44 6.25 7.35
CA VAL A 154 -42.94 6.08 5.99
C VAL A 154 -41.42 6.07 6.05
N GLU A 155 -40.86 4.89 5.82
CA GLU A 155 -39.42 4.68 5.77
C GLU A 155 -38.86 5.08 4.41
N GLY A 156 -37.98 6.08 4.42
CA GLY A 156 -37.43 6.69 3.22
C GLY A 156 -36.51 5.75 2.44
N SER A 157 -36.54 5.83 1.11
CA SER A 157 -35.66 5.06 0.22
C SER A 157 -35.17 5.88 -0.96
N VAL A 158 -34.06 5.45 -1.57
CA VAL A 158 -33.53 6.09 -2.78
C VAL A 158 -34.16 5.43 -4.00
N GLU A 159 -34.96 6.19 -4.73
CA GLU A 159 -35.59 5.77 -5.99
C GLU A 159 -34.56 5.64 -7.10
N GLU A 160 -33.70 6.65 -7.26
CA GLU A 160 -32.72 6.72 -8.33
C GLU A 160 -31.42 7.37 -7.85
N ILE A 161 -30.28 6.90 -8.39
CA ILE A 161 -28.98 7.55 -8.24
C ILE A 161 -28.53 8.07 -9.60
N ARG A 162 -28.59 9.40 -9.77
CA ARG A 162 -28.21 10.12 -10.99
C ARG A 162 -26.78 10.59 -10.86
N VAL A 163 -25.90 10.08 -11.71
CA VAL A 163 -24.46 10.40 -11.68
C VAL A 163 -24.10 11.18 -12.93
N THR A 164 -23.50 12.36 -12.76
CA THR A 164 -23.07 13.26 -13.85
C THR A 164 -21.59 13.61 -13.71
N GLY A 165 -21.00 14.19 -14.77
CA GLY A 165 -19.62 14.70 -14.74
C GLY A 165 -18.49 13.66 -14.83
N THR A 166 -18.80 12.38 -15.02
CA THR A 166 -17.81 11.28 -14.91
C THR A 166 -16.75 11.24 -16.01
N GLY A 167 -16.90 11.99 -17.11
CA GLY A 167 -15.98 11.96 -18.25
C GLY A 167 -15.85 10.55 -18.83
N ARG A 168 -14.64 9.99 -18.83
CA ARG A 168 -14.37 8.60 -19.28
C ARG A 168 -14.75 7.53 -18.26
N LEU A 169 -14.99 7.89 -17.01
CA LEU A 169 -15.39 6.92 -15.98
C LEU A 169 -16.86 6.55 -16.20
N ASN A 170 -17.16 5.25 -16.23
CA ASN A 170 -18.51 4.76 -16.40
C ASN A 170 -19.39 5.18 -15.19
N PRO A 171 -20.52 5.88 -15.40
CA PRO A 171 -21.45 6.23 -14.31
C PRO A 171 -21.90 5.02 -13.47
N GLY A 172 -22.00 3.83 -14.08
CA GLY A 172 -22.32 2.58 -13.39
C GLY A 172 -21.28 2.17 -12.35
N TYR A 173 -20.01 2.52 -12.54
CA TYR A 173 -18.93 2.27 -11.58
C TYR A 173 -19.18 3.00 -10.25
N VAL A 174 -19.57 4.27 -10.33
CA VAL A 174 -19.88 5.13 -9.18
C VAL A 174 -21.22 4.71 -8.57
N ARG A 175 -22.24 4.53 -9.42
CA ARG A 175 -23.60 4.16 -8.99
C ARG A 175 -23.63 2.86 -8.20
N SER A 176 -22.93 1.82 -8.66
CA SER A 176 -22.90 0.51 -8.00
C SER A 176 -22.28 0.56 -6.59
N ARG A 177 -21.29 1.44 -6.38
CA ARG A 177 -20.65 1.68 -5.08
C ARG A 177 -21.56 2.44 -4.12
N LEU A 178 -22.24 3.48 -4.59
CA LEU A 178 -23.18 4.24 -3.77
C LEU A 178 -24.40 3.41 -3.32
N ARG A 179 -24.83 2.44 -4.14
CA ARG A 179 -25.91 1.50 -3.77
C ARG A 179 -25.60 0.67 -2.52
N LEU A 180 -24.33 0.50 -2.15
CA LEU A 180 -23.96 -0.20 -0.92
C LEU A 180 -24.41 0.57 0.34
N GLY A 181 -24.33 1.91 0.29
CA GLY A 181 -24.75 2.82 1.35
C GLY A 181 -26.21 3.28 1.25
N ALA A 182 -26.81 3.24 0.06
CA ALA A 182 -28.19 3.65 -0.20
C ALA A 182 -29.23 2.51 -0.02
N LYS A 183 -29.05 1.65 0.99
CA LYS A 183 -30.01 0.57 1.31
C LYS A 183 -31.29 1.15 1.90
N THR A 184 -32.42 0.46 1.71
CA THR A 184 -33.71 0.80 2.33
C THR A 184 -33.83 0.16 3.72
N PRO A 185 -34.29 0.90 4.75
CA PRO A 185 -34.48 2.36 4.76
C PRO A 185 -33.16 3.14 4.70
N LEU A 186 -33.18 4.27 4.00
CA LEU A 186 -32.01 5.09 3.77
C LEU A 186 -31.43 5.60 5.09
N ASN A 187 -30.19 5.22 5.36
CA ASN A 187 -29.40 5.76 6.46
C ASN A 187 -28.27 6.63 5.92
N VAL A 188 -28.27 7.90 6.29
CA VAL A 188 -27.34 8.91 5.78
C VAL A 188 -25.89 8.61 6.15
N ASN A 189 -25.64 8.04 7.33
CA ASN A 189 -24.28 7.72 7.76
C ASN A 189 -23.64 6.66 6.84
N ARG A 190 -24.42 5.66 6.41
CA ARG A 190 -23.95 4.63 5.46
C ARG A 190 -23.72 5.19 4.05
N LEU A 191 -24.55 6.14 3.63
CA LEU A 191 -24.38 6.83 2.36
C LEU A 191 -23.13 7.71 2.36
N LEU A 192 -22.94 8.49 3.44
CA LEU A 192 -21.75 9.32 3.65
C LEU A 192 -20.46 8.48 3.63
N GLU A 193 -20.45 7.33 4.29
CA GLU A 193 -19.30 6.41 4.25
C GLU A 193 -19.00 5.96 2.80
N SER A 194 -20.03 5.66 2.01
CA SER A 194 -19.86 5.28 0.60
C SER A 194 -19.32 6.44 -0.26
N LEU A 195 -19.75 7.67 0.01
CA LEU A 195 -19.23 8.89 -0.63
C LEU A 195 -17.76 9.14 -0.26
N GLN A 196 -17.41 8.99 1.02
CA GLN A 196 -16.03 9.12 1.50
C GLN A 196 -15.12 8.07 0.87
N LEU A 197 -15.55 6.81 0.75
CA LEU A 197 -14.80 5.77 0.05
C LEU A 197 -14.58 6.10 -1.43
N LEU A 198 -15.58 6.70 -2.10
CA LEU A 198 -15.43 7.16 -3.48
C LEU A 198 -14.50 8.37 -3.61
N GLN A 199 -14.47 9.25 -2.62
CA GLN A 199 -13.53 10.38 -2.62
C GLN A 199 -12.08 9.95 -2.42
N LEU A 200 -11.85 8.89 -1.65
CA LEU A 200 -10.53 8.26 -1.50
C LEU A 200 -10.11 7.46 -2.75
N ASN A 201 -10.99 7.29 -3.73
CA ASN A 201 -10.68 6.56 -4.96
C ASN A 201 -9.77 7.42 -5.86
N PRO A 202 -8.60 6.89 -6.31
CA PRO A 202 -7.66 7.66 -7.12
C PRO A 202 -8.20 8.11 -8.49
N LEU A 203 -9.32 7.54 -8.95
CA LEU A 203 -9.99 7.92 -10.20
C LEU A 203 -10.87 9.17 -10.07
N ILE A 204 -11.16 9.61 -8.84
CA ILE A 204 -12.11 10.68 -8.55
C ILE A 204 -11.36 11.81 -7.86
N ARG A 205 -11.33 12.98 -8.50
CA ARG A 205 -10.74 14.19 -7.91
C ARG A 205 -11.66 14.79 -6.85
N ASN A 206 -12.95 14.85 -7.16
CA ASN A 206 -13.96 15.35 -6.25
C ASN A 206 -15.31 14.66 -6.53
N ILE A 207 -16.13 14.54 -5.50
CA ILE A 207 -17.49 14.03 -5.57
C ILE A 207 -18.38 14.84 -4.63
N SER A 208 -19.55 15.24 -5.09
CA SER A 208 -20.57 15.88 -4.27
C SER A 208 -21.92 15.22 -4.55
N ALA A 209 -22.77 15.17 -3.54
CA ALA A 209 -24.10 14.59 -3.66
C ALA A 209 -25.18 15.47 -3.00
N GLU A 210 -26.39 15.37 -3.52
CA GLU A 210 -27.58 16.03 -3.00
C GLU A 210 -28.76 15.04 -3.01
N LEU A 211 -29.57 15.08 -1.95
CA LEU A 211 -30.83 14.34 -1.88
C LEU A 211 -31.99 15.27 -2.24
N SER A 212 -32.67 14.97 -3.33
CA SER A 212 -33.88 15.67 -3.76
C SER A 212 -35.13 14.79 -3.58
N ALA A 213 -36.31 15.41 -3.57
CA ALA A 213 -37.58 14.70 -3.44
C ALA A 213 -37.85 13.82 -4.68
N GLY A 214 -38.27 12.57 -4.45
CA GLY A 214 -38.62 11.63 -5.51
C GLY A 214 -40.06 11.80 -6.02
N THR A 215 -40.49 10.86 -6.86
CA THR A 215 -41.81 10.90 -7.50
C THR A 215 -42.98 10.61 -6.56
N ARG A 216 -42.71 9.95 -5.43
CA ARG A 216 -43.71 9.58 -4.40
C ARG A 216 -43.20 9.93 -3.00
N PRO A 217 -44.09 10.16 -2.03
CA PRO A 217 -43.71 10.32 -0.63
C PRO A 217 -42.86 9.15 -0.13
N GLY A 218 -41.79 9.45 0.62
CA GLY A 218 -40.82 8.45 1.08
C GLY A 218 -39.78 8.02 0.03
N LEU A 219 -39.84 8.55 -1.19
CA LEU A 219 -38.79 8.36 -2.19
C LEU A 219 -37.91 9.59 -2.31
N SER A 220 -36.61 9.37 -2.49
CA SER A 220 -35.62 10.41 -2.75
C SER A 220 -34.79 10.08 -3.98
N ILE A 221 -34.37 11.10 -4.71
CA ILE A 221 -33.40 10.97 -5.80
C ILE A 221 -32.05 11.45 -5.27
N LEU A 222 -31.00 10.64 -5.47
CA LEU A 222 -29.63 11.01 -5.13
C LEU A 222 -28.93 11.56 -6.37
N GLU A 223 -28.70 12.86 -6.41
CA GLU A 223 -27.97 13.54 -7.46
C GLU A 223 -26.50 13.60 -7.10
N VAL A 224 -25.62 13.13 -7.99
CA VAL A 224 -24.19 12.97 -7.72
C VAL A 224 -23.40 13.59 -8.86
N THR A 225 -22.58 14.58 -8.53
CA THR A 225 -21.66 15.21 -9.47
C THR A 225 -20.25 14.72 -9.18
N VAL A 226 -19.61 14.16 -10.20
CA VAL A 226 -18.23 13.64 -10.12
C VAL A 226 -17.31 14.53 -10.94
N ARG A 227 -16.13 14.83 -10.40
CA ARG A 227 -15.01 15.36 -11.16
C ARG A 227 -13.93 14.28 -11.25
N PRO A 228 -13.71 13.65 -12.42
CA PRO A 228 -12.71 12.59 -12.56
C PRO A 228 -11.29 13.15 -12.42
N GLU A 229 -10.37 12.29 -12.01
CA GLU A 229 -8.95 12.59 -11.98
C GLU A 229 -8.28 12.34 -13.34
N ARG A 230 -7.09 12.93 -13.56
CA ARG A 230 -6.20 12.57 -14.66
C ARG A 230 -5.79 11.11 -14.51
N THR A 231 -6.01 10.35 -15.57
CA THR A 231 -5.82 8.90 -15.53
C THR A 231 -4.50 8.43 -16.14
N PHE A 232 -3.86 9.26 -16.96
CA PHE A 232 -2.55 8.98 -17.52
C PHE A 232 -1.45 9.56 -16.63
N SER A 233 -0.42 8.78 -16.37
CA SER A 233 0.81 9.22 -15.70
C SER A 233 2.02 8.52 -16.30
N ALA A 234 3.12 9.24 -16.43
CA ALA A 234 4.41 8.68 -16.79
C ALA A 234 5.43 9.12 -15.74
N THR A 235 6.29 8.21 -15.32
CA THR A 235 7.34 8.47 -14.35
C THR A 235 8.67 8.03 -14.93
N ILE A 236 9.66 8.90 -14.87
CA ILE A 236 11.06 8.56 -15.13
C ILE A 236 11.76 8.45 -13.77
N SER A 237 12.42 7.32 -13.52
CA SER A 237 13.21 7.12 -12.31
C SER A 237 14.66 6.76 -12.64
N LEU A 238 15.60 7.27 -11.85
CA LEU A 238 17.02 6.92 -11.91
C LEU A 238 17.49 6.61 -10.49
N ASP A 239 18.17 5.50 -10.28
CA ASP A 239 18.68 5.11 -8.96
C ASP A 239 19.96 4.28 -9.08
N ASN A 240 20.57 3.96 -7.93
CA ASN A 240 21.67 2.99 -7.86
C ASN A 240 21.31 1.72 -7.06
N ASN A 241 20.04 1.33 -7.07
CA ASN A 241 19.50 0.24 -6.24
C ASN A 241 19.50 -1.11 -7.00
N SER A 242 20.52 -1.34 -7.82
CA SER A 242 20.75 -2.62 -8.50
C SER A 242 22.04 -3.29 -8.01
N PRO A 243 22.09 -4.64 -7.96
CA PRO A 243 23.31 -5.36 -7.63
C PRO A 243 24.50 -4.97 -8.52
N PRO A 244 25.74 -4.91 -7.99
CA PRO A 244 26.92 -4.66 -8.81
C PRO A 244 27.07 -5.64 -9.97
N SER A 245 26.62 -6.88 -9.77
CA SER A 245 26.69 -7.99 -10.73
C SER A 245 26.09 -7.66 -12.09
N VAL A 246 25.06 -6.82 -12.14
CA VAL A 246 24.41 -6.39 -13.39
C VAL A 246 24.52 -4.88 -13.63
N GLY A 247 25.36 -4.20 -12.87
CA GLY A 247 25.51 -2.75 -12.92
C GLY A 247 24.56 -2.02 -11.98
N VAL A 248 25.14 -1.13 -11.18
CA VAL A 248 24.43 -0.46 -10.08
C VAL A 248 23.42 0.58 -10.55
N PHE A 249 23.70 1.27 -11.65
CA PHE A 249 22.87 2.39 -12.11
C PHE A 249 21.66 1.88 -12.90
N ARG A 250 20.46 2.10 -12.36
CA ARG A 250 19.20 1.68 -12.97
C ARG A 250 18.43 2.89 -13.51
N ARG A 251 17.89 2.71 -14.71
CA ARG A 251 17.02 3.67 -15.39
C ARG A 251 15.65 3.03 -15.53
N GLN A 252 14.59 3.78 -15.25
CA GLN A 252 13.23 3.26 -15.29
C GLN A 252 12.28 4.24 -15.97
N LEU A 253 11.34 3.70 -16.74
CA LEU A 253 10.20 4.40 -17.30
C LEU A 253 8.93 3.63 -16.92
N SER A 254 8.09 4.22 -16.08
CA SER A 254 6.80 3.66 -15.70
C SER A 254 5.68 4.44 -16.36
N ILE A 255 4.87 3.79 -17.18
CA ILE A 255 3.70 4.34 -17.83
C ILE A 255 2.48 3.70 -17.18
N ASN A 256 1.52 4.52 -16.77
CA ASN A 256 0.29 4.06 -16.14
C ASN A 256 -0.92 4.77 -16.76
N GLN A 257 -1.91 3.96 -17.14
CA GLN A 257 -3.20 4.40 -17.63
C GLN A 257 -4.28 3.80 -16.73
N ALA A 258 -4.74 4.61 -15.78
CA ALA A 258 -5.90 4.30 -14.97
C ALA A 258 -7.19 4.42 -15.81
N ASN A 259 -8.24 3.74 -15.38
CA ASN A 259 -9.54 3.71 -16.05
C ASN A 259 -9.43 3.51 -17.58
N LEU A 260 -8.63 2.53 -18.04
CA LEU A 260 -8.32 2.34 -19.46
C LEU A 260 -9.59 2.06 -20.28
N THR A 261 -10.44 1.11 -19.86
CA THR A 261 -11.72 0.78 -20.52
C THR A 261 -12.90 1.63 -20.07
N GLY A 262 -12.73 2.45 -19.02
CA GLY A 262 -13.82 3.21 -18.41
C GLY A 262 -14.46 2.54 -17.19
N ASN A 263 -14.05 1.32 -16.81
CA ASN A 263 -14.64 0.56 -15.71
C ASN A 263 -13.77 0.55 -14.44
N GLY A 264 -12.85 1.52 -14.32
CA GLY A 264 -11.91 1.66 -13.21
C GLY A 264 -10.72 0.71 -13.26
N ASP A 265 -10.55 -0.01 -14.36
CA ASP A 265 -9.40 -0.86 -14.64
C ASP A 265 -8.12 -0.04 -14.86
N THR A 266 -6.97 -0.58 -14.48
CA THR A 266 -5.68 0.11 -14.60
C THR A 266 -4.69 -0.77 -15.35
N PHE A 267 -4.03 -0.19 -16.36
CA PHE A 267 -2.92 -0.81 -17.06
C PHE A 267 -1.63 -0.04 -16.78
N SER A 268 -0.58 -0.73 -16.38
CA SER A 268 0.74 -0.12 -16.18
C SER A 268 1.84 -0.97 -16.80
N VAL A 269 2.81 -0.31 -17.42
CA VAL A 269 4.03 -0.92 -17.94
C VAL A 269 5.23 -0.20 -17.32
N ASN A 270 6.16 -0.97 -16.78
CA ASN A 270 7.42 -0.48 -16.27
C ASN A 270 8.56 -1.12 -17.07
N TYR A 271 9.37 -0.29 -17.72
CA TYR A 271 10.61 -0.72 -18.33
C TYR A 271 11.76 -0.27 -17.44
N SER A 272 12.71 -1.16 -17.14
CA SER A 272 13.94 -0.77 -16.47
C SER A 272 15.17 -1.43 -17.07
N ASN A 273 16.30 -0.74 -17.01
CA ASN A 273 17.57 -1.28 -17.48
C ASN A 273 18.75 -0.82 -16.63
N THR A 274 19.79 -1.64 -16.63
CA THR A 274 21.13 -1.35 -16.13
C THR A 274 22.14 -1.60 -17.26
N ASN A 275 23.44 -1.64 -16.95
CA ASN A 275 24.47 -2.05 -17.92
C ASN A 275 24.43 -3.55 -18.25
N GLY A 276 23.92 -4.38 -17.33
CA GLY A 276 23.87 -5.83 -17.47
C GLY A 276 22.48 -6.44 -17.33
N SER A 277 21.41 -5.64 -17.30
CA SER A 277 20.03 -6.15 -17.18
C SER A 277 19.02 -5.28 -17.92
N ASN A 278 17.97 -5.92 -18.44
CA ASN A 278 16.78 -5.30 -19.02
C ASN A 278 15.55 -6.02 -18.47
N GLN A 279 14.54 -5.25 -18.07
CA GLN A 279 13.31 -5.75 -17.48
C GLN A 279 12.10 -5.03 -18.03
N ILE A 280 11.04 -5.79 -18.34
CA ILE A 280 9.71 -5.28 -18.66
C ILE A 280 8.71 -5.91 -17.70
N GLU A 281 8.00 -5.08 -16.96
CA GLU A 281 6.88 -5.48 -16.12
C GLU A 281 5.58 -4.87 -16.68
N ALA A 282 4.56 -5.69 -16.89
CA ALA A 282 3.24 -5.26 -17.33
C ALA A 282 2.16 -5.75 -16.36
N ASN A 283 1.25 -4.87 -15.98
CA ASN A 283 0.19 -5.15 -15.02
C ASN A 283 -1.15 -4.65 -15.53
N TYR A 284 -2.18 -5.48 -15.39
CA TYR A 284 -3.56 -5.10 -15.63
C TYR A 284 -4.43 -5.46 -14.43
N ILE A 285 -5.06 -4.46 -13.81
CA ILE A 285 -5.90 -4.61 -12.61
C ILE A 285 -7.34 -4.29 -13.00
N LEU A 286 -8.25 -5.24 -12.82
CA LEU A 286 -9.67 -5.15 -13.14
C LEU A 286 -10.52 -5.20 -11.86
N PRO A 287 -11.29 -4.14 -11.53
CA PRO A 287 -12.33 -4.20 -10.51
C PRO A 287 -13.47 -5.13 -10.94
N VAL A 288 -13.82 -6.11 -10.11
CA VAL A 288 -14.86 -7.12 -10.44
C VAL A 288 -16.17 -6.92 -9.69
N ASN A 289 -16.22 -6.06 -8.67
CA ASN A 289 -17.44 -5.75 -7.94
C ASN A 289 -17.42 -4.36 -7.27
N ALA A 290 -18.55 -3.96 -6.69
CA ALA A 290 -18.73 -2.68 -6.00
C ALA A 290 -18.00 -2.59 -4.64
N ARG A 291 -17.52 -3.70 -4.08
CA ARG A 291 -16.74 -3.74 -2.83
C ARG A 291 -15.23 -3.69 -3.08
N ASN A 292 -14.80 -3.20 -4.24
CA ASN A 292 -13.41 -3.10 -4.66
C ASN A 292 -12.67 -4.46 -4.70
N GLY A 293 -13.37 -5.56 -4.98
CA GLY A 293 -12.70 -6.78 -5.38
C GLY A 293 -11.97 -6.59 -6.71
N THR A 294 -10.77 -7.14 -6.86
CA THR A 294 -9.93 -6.97 -8.06
C THR A 294 -9.33 -8.29 -8.54
N ILE A 295 -9.20 -8.42 -9.85
CA ILE A 295 -8.31 -9.39 -10.49
C ILE A 295 -7.09 -8.64 -11.04
N ARG A 296 -5.87 -9.13 -10.76
CA ARG A 296 -4.61 -8.63 -11.35
C ARG A 296 -4.04 -9.70 -12.27
N LEU A 297 -3.66 -9.27 -13.47
CA LEU A 297 -2.80 -10.01 -14.39
C LEU A 297 -1.44 -9.32 -14.41
N GLY A 298 -0.39 -10.05 -14.06
CA GLY A 298 0.99 -9.57 -14.08
C GLY A 298 1.85 -10.37 -15.04
N PHE A 299 2.78 -9.69 -15.70
CA PHE A 299 3.82 -10.29 -16.52
C PHE A 299 5.13 -9.56 -16.25
N ASP A 300 6.18 -10.31 -15.93
CA ASP A 300 7.53 -9.80 -15.76
C ASP A 300 8.49 -10.60 -16.64
N TRP A 301 9.31 -9.88 -17.41
CA TRP A 301 10.39 -10.46 -18.20
C TRP A 301 11.69 -9.76 -17.83
N ILE A 302 12.71 -10.56 -17.50
CA ILE A 302 14.06 -10.08 -17.17
C ILE A 302 15.07 -10.83 -18.03
N LYS A 303 15.97 -10.08 -18.66
CA LYS A 303 17.19 -10.61 -19.25
C LYS A 303 18.39 -9.95 -18.59
N SER A 304 19.32 -10.77 -18.12
CA SER A 304 20.52 -10.28 -17.44
C SER A 304 21.79 -11.00 -17.89
N SER A 305 22.90 -10.30 -17.75
CA SER A 305 24.27 -10.77 -17.97
C SER A 305 25.14 -10.21 -16.85
N ILE A 306 26.02 -11.05 -16.30
CA ILE A 306 26.93 -10.64 -15.25
C ILE A 306 28.07 -9.80 -15.84
N ILE A 307 28.29 -8.62 -15.29
CA ILE A 307 29.30 -7.65 -15.73
C ILE A 307 30.31 -7.28 -14.63
N GLU A 308 30.23 -7.94 -13.46
CA GLU A 308 31.12 -7.67 -12.33
C GLU A 308 32.40 -8.50 -12.46
N GLU A 309 33.55 -7.83 -12.54
CA GLU A 309 34.86 -8.50 -12.57
C GLU A 309 35.11 -9.32 -11.28
N PRO A 310 35.75 -10.51 -11.39
CA PRO A 310 36.37 -11.07 -12.60
C PRO A 310 35.41 -11.98 -13.42
N PHE A 311 34.10 -11.94 -13.14
CA PHE A 311 33.11 -12.85 -13.74
C PHE A 311 32.53 -12.32 -15.05
N ASP A 312 32.88 -11.10 -15.45
CA ASP A 312 32.54 -10.48 -16.72
C ASP A 312 33.16 -11.19 -17.93
N VAL A 313 34.21 -12.00 -17.71
CA VAL A 313 34.89 -12.75 -18.78
C VAL A 313 34.22 -14.08 -19.15
N VAL A 314 33.28 -14.57 -18.34
CA VAL A 314 32.67 -15.91 -18.51
C VAL A 314 31.23 -15.92 -19.04
N ASP A 315 30.73 -14.79 -19.55
CA ASP A 315 29.38 -14.62 -20.15
C ASP A 315 28.28 -15.42 -19.41
N ILE A 316 28.12 -15.10 -18.13
CA ILE A 316 27.04 -15.66 -17.32
C ILE A 316 25.77 -14.88 -17.63
N GLY A 317 24.77 -15.58 -18.15
CA GLY A 317 23.49 -15.00 -18.56
C GLY A 317 22.31 -15.66 -17.87
N ALA A 318 21.19 -14.92 -17.80
CA ALA A 318 19.91 -15.49 -17.43
C ALA A 318 18.75 -14.77 -18.09
N VAL A 319 17.71 -15.53 -18.45
CA VAL A 319 16.42 -15.01 -18.91
C VAL A 319 15.33 -15.60 -18.04
N SER A 320 14.47 -14.74 -17.49
CA SER A 320 13.38 -15.14 -16.60
C SER A 320 12.04 -14.54 -17.02
N TYR A 321 10.97 -15.29 -16.77
CA TYR A 321 9.58 -14.92 -16.98
C TYR A 321 8.79 -15.19 -15.68
N ASP A 322 7.96 -14.25 -15.24
CA ASP A 322 6.96 -14.44 -14.19
C ASP A 322 5.58 -14.06 -14.72
N TYR A 323 4.64 -14.99 -14.61
CA TYR A 323 3.24 -14.78 -14.94
C TYR A 323 2.43 -14.83 -13.65
N GLU A 324 1.60 -13.81 -13.42
CA GLU A 324 0.79 -13.69 -12.21
C GLU A 324 -0.70 -13.57 -12.53
N LEU A 325 -1.52 -14.36 -11.83
CA LEU A 325 -2.95 -14.16 -11.71
C LEU A 325 -3.30 -14.01 -10.22
N SER A 326 -3.79 -12.84 -9.81
CA SER A 326 -4.18 -12.58 -8.42
C SER A 326 -5.65 -12.18 -8.32
N PHE A 327 -6.36 -12.72 -7.33
CA PHE A 327 -7.65 -12.25 -6.89
C PHE A 327 -7.55 -11.67 -5.49
N ARG A 328 -8.11 -10.48 -5.28
CA ARG A 328 -8.10 -9.76 -4.00
C ARG A 328 -9.51 -9.25 -3.68
N GLN A 329 -9.98 -9.47 -2.46
CA GLN A 329 -11.29 -9.03 -2.00
C GLN A 329 -11.20 -8.35 -0.62
N PRO A 330 -11.49 -7.04 -0.54
CA PRO A 330 -11.76 -6.38 0.74
C PRO A 330 -12.99 -6.98 1.41
N LEU A 331 -12.83 -7.43 2.66
CA LEU A 331 -13.91 -7.93 3.51
C LEU A 331 -14.41 -6.84 4.47
N ILE A 332 -13.49 -5.99 4.93
CA ILE A 332 -13.78 -4.77 5.67
C ILE A 332 -13.24 -3.63 4.83
N LEU A 333 -14.08 -2.65 4.52
CA LEU A 333 -13.69 -1.47 3.76
C LEU A 333 -14.45 -0.26 4.31
N THR A 334 -13.75 0.55 5.09
CA THR A 334 -14.19 1.85 5.60
C THR A 334 -13.15 2.90 5.25
N PRO A 335 -13.44 4.20 5.36
CA PRO A 335 -12.45 5.26 5.09
C PRO A 335 -11.18 5.17 5.96
N THR A 336 -11.25 4.46 7.09
CA THR A 336 -10.16 4.35 8.07
C THR A 336 -9.60 2.93 8.22
N LYS A 337 -10.28 1.91 7.68
CA LYS A 337 -9.88 0.51 7.84
C LYS A 337 -10.08 -0.28 6.56
N GLU A 338 -9.09 -1.08 6.21
CA GLU A 338 -9.21 -2.07 5.16
C GLU A 338 -8.65 -3.40 5.65
N PHE A 339 -9.44 -4.46 5.49
CA PHE A 339 -8.98 -5.84 5.62
C PHE A 339 -9.34 -6.59 4.35
N ALA A 340 -8.34 -7.13 3.67
CA ALA A 340 -8.51 -7.85 2.42
C ALA A 340 -7.87 -9.23 2.49
N LEU A 341 -8.50 -10.19 1.82
CA LEU A 341 -7.93 -11.49 1.53
C LEU A 341 -7.62 -11.59 0.05
N GLY A 342 -6.61 -12.37 -0.30
CA GLY A 342 -6.36 -12.68 -1.70
C GLY A 342 -5.61 -13.98 -1.92
N LEU A 343 -5.64 -14.41 -3.17
CA LEU A 343 -4.98 -15.60 -3.67
C LEU A 343 -4.26 -15.23 -4.95
N THR A 344 -2.98 -15.57 -5.05
CA THR A 344 -2.17 -15.38 -6.24
C THR A 344 -1.67 -16.73 -6.75
N LEU A 345 -1.77 -16.94 -8.06
CA LEU A 345 -1.12 -18.02 -8.77
C LEU A 345 0.03 -17.41 -9.56
N ASN A 346 1.24 -17.91 -9.33
CA ASN A 346 2.40 -17.51 -10.12
C ASN A 346 2.99 -18.70 -10.86
N ARG A 347 3.47 -18.42 -12.07
CA ARG A 347 4.32 -19.31 -12.85
C ARG A 347 5.62 -18.57 -13.16
N ARG A 348 6.75 -19.12 -12.67
CA ARG A 348 8.09 -18.57 -12.88
C ARG A 348 8.92 -19.54 -13.69
N GLU A 349 9.63 -19.03 -14.67
CA GLU A 349 10.56 -19.79 -15.49
C GLU A 349 11.84 -18.99 -15.61
N SER A 350 12.99 -19.65 -15.41
CA SER A 350 14.30 -19.00 -15.47
C SER A 350 15.30 -19.96 -16.07
N ASN A 351 16.02 -19.48 -17.09
CA ASN A 351 17.05 -20.25 -17.77
C ASN A 351 18.38 -19.53 -17.61
N THR A 352 19.40 -20.27 -17.17
CA THR A 352 20.77 -19.75 -17.00
C THR A 352 21.72 -20.30 -18.04
N SER A 353 22.69 -19.47 -18.45
CA SER A 353 23.73 -19.83 -19.40
C SER A 353 25.11 -19.44 -18.87
N LEU A 354 26.12 -20.18 -19.32
CA LEU A 354 27.54 -19.91 -19.09
C LEU A 354 28.26 -20.04 -20.43
N LEU A 355 29.03 -19.01 -20.83
CA LEU A 355 29.74 -18.99 -22.12
C LEU A 355 28.81 -19.19 -23.33
N GLY A 356 27.56 -18.69 -23.24
CA GLY A 356 26.55 -18.82 -24.28
C GLY A 356 25.80 -20.16 -24.31
N GLU A 357 26.20 -21.15 -23.49
CA GLU A 357 25.59 -22.47 -23.43
C GLU A 357 24.70 -22.63 -22.18
N PRO A 358 23.59 -23.40 -22.25
CA PRO A 358 22.77 -23.70 -21.09
C PRO A 358 23.60 -24.35 -19.97
N PHE A 359 23.50 -23.85 -18.74
CA PHE A 359 24.32 -24.34 -17.63
C PHE A 359 23.59 -24.22 -16.29
N GLN A 360 23.69 -25.25 -15.46
CA GLN A 360 23.11 -25.31 -14.12
C GLN A 360 23.87 -24.40 -13.13
N LEU A 361 23.59 -23.09 -13.16
CA LEU A 361 24.19 -22.13 -12.23
C LEU A 361 23.39 -21.97 -10.93
N SER A 362 22.08 -22.25 -10.97
CA SER A 362 21.18 -22.05 -9.83
C SER A 362 20.88 -23.39 -9.13
N PRO A 363 20.99 -23.48 -7.80
CA PRO A 363 20.43 -24.59 -7.04
C PRO A 363 18.94 -24.79 -7.39
N GLY A 364 18.56 -26.04 -7.68
CA GLY A 364 17.20 -26.42 -8.10
C GLY A 364 16.93 -26.37 -9.62
N ALA A 365 17.87 -25.85 -10.41
CA ALA A 365 17.80 -25.90 -11.88
C ALA A 365 18.07 -27.33 -12.41
N ASN A 366 17.63 -27.64 -13.64
CA ASN A 366 18.01 -28.87 -14.36
C ASN A 366 19.42 -28.80 -14.95
N GLU A 367 19.83 -29.90 -15.58
CA GLU A 367 21.14 -30.01 -16.24
C GLU A 367 21.30 -28.93 -17.33
N GLU A 368 20.18 -28.50 -17.92
CA GLU A 368 20.10 -27.41 -18.89
C GLU A 368 19.99 -26.00 -18.26
N GLY A 369 20.08 -25.84 -16.93
CA GLY A 369 20.01 -24.53 -16.27
C GLY A 369 18.62 -23.91 -16.17
N GLU A 370 17.56 -24.68 -16.40
CA GLU A 370 16.17 -24.27 -16.30
C GLU A 370 15.61 -24.50 -14.88
N THR A 371 14.96 -23.48 -14.33
CA THR A 371 14.18 -23.51 -13.10
C THR A 371 12.75 -23.12 -13.40
N ARG A 372 11.78 -23.99 -13.08
CA ARG A 372 10.35 -23.72 -13.26
C ARG A 372 9.63 -23.84 -11.92
N LEU A 373 8.84 -22.83 -11.56
CA LEU A 373 8.07 -22.81 -10.31
C LEU A 373 6.61 -22.53 -10.59
N SER A 374 5.74 -23.27 -9.93
CA SER A 374 4.32 -22.93 -9.83
C SER A 374 4.00 -22.73 -8.36
N VAL A 375 3.54 -21.54 -8.00
CA VAL A 375 3.38 -21.15 -6.59
C VAL A 375 1.99 -20.60 -6.36
N ILE A 376 1.30 -21.13 -5.35
CA ILE A 376 0.04 -20.63 -4.85
C ILE A 376 0.32 -19.78 -3.61
N ARG A 377 -0.14 -18.53 -3.60
CA ARG A 377 0.10 -17.59 -2.51
C ARG A 377 -1.22 -17.10 -1.92
N PHE A 378 -1.50 -17.46 -0.68
CA PHE A 378 -2.62 -16.90 0.07
C PHE A 378 -2.13 -15.73 0.92
N PHE A 379 -2.79 -14.59 0.83
CA PHE A 379 -2.39 -13.41 1.58
C PHE A 379 -3.54 -12.72 2.29
N GLN A 380 -3.19 -12.05 3.39
CA GLN A 380 -4.06 -11.19 4.16
C GLN A 380 -3.39 -9.82 4.27
N GLU A 381 -4.18 -8.77 4.04
CA GLU A 381 -3.72 -7.39 4.16
C GLU A 381 -4.59 -6.65 5.15
N TRP A 382 -3.95 -5.85 5.99
CA TRP A 382 -4.60 -4.96 6.92
C TRP A 382 -4.04 -3.55 6.75
N THR A 383 -4.91 -2.55 6.63
CA THR A 383 -4.54 -1.14 6.67
C THR A 383 -5.45 -0.42 7.66
N GLN A 384 -4.86 0.27 8.62
CA GLN A 384 -5.53 1.14 9.58
C GLN A 384 -5.02 2.56 9.38
N ARG A 385 -5.92 3.49 9.10
CA ARG A 385 -5.64 4.92 8.96
C ARG A 385 -6.32 5.66 10.12
N GLU A 386 -5.50 6.34 10.89
CA GLU A 386 -5.90 7.25 11.95
C GLU A 386 -5.57 8.68 11.52
N SER A 387 -5.97 9.67 12.31
CA SER A 387 -5.71 11.08 11.99
C SER A 387 -4.22 11.43 11.88
N ARG A 388 -3.33 10.67 12.51
CA ARG A 388 -1.88 10.92 12.56
C ARG A 388 -1.01 9.69 12.31
N SER A 389 -1.62 8.54 12.05
CA SER A 389 -0.86 7.31 11.83
C SER A 389 -1.50 6.43 10.77
N VAL A 390 -0.65 5.72 10.03
CA VAL A 390 -1.07 4.65 9.13
C VAL A 390 -0.28 3.41 9.51
N PHE A 391 -0.99 2.33 9.83
CA PHE A 391 -0.42 1.01 9.99
C PHE A 391 -0.86 0.14 8.82
N ALA A 392 0.09 -0.49 8.15
CA ALA A 392 -0.15 -1.45 7.08
C ALA A 392 0.59 -2.75 7.39
N ALA A 393 -0.07 -3.88 7.23
CA ALA A 393 0.53 -5.19 7.41
C ALA A 393 0.06 -6.16 6.34
N ARG A 394 0.95 -7.05 5.92
CA ARG A 394 0.69 -8.12 4.96
C ARG A 394 1.28 -9.42 5.50
N SER A 395 0.48 -10.48 5.50
CA SER A 395 0.89 -11.84 5.80
C SER A 395 0.63 -12.68 4.56
N GLN A 396 1.64 -13.41 4.08
CA GLN A 396 1.57 -14.22 2.88
C GLN A 396 2.10 -15.61 3.14
N PHE A 397 1.32 -16.62 2.79
CA PHE A 397 1.72 -18.02 2.76
C PHE A 397 1.90 -18.43 1.31
N SER A 398 3.11 -18.87 0.96
CA SER A 398 3.49 -19.34 -0.37
C SER A 398 3.67 -20.85 -0.30
N ALA A 399 2.98 -21.57 -1.19
CA ALA A 399 3.14 -23.01 -1.39
C ALA A 399 3.59 -23.27 -2.83
N GLY A 400 4.84 -23.71 -3.00
CA GLY A 400 5.34 -24.24 -4.25
C GLY A 400 4.69 -25.60 -4.53
N VAL A 401 4.16 -25.79 -5.74
CA VAL A 401 3.44 -27.00 -6.15
C VAL A 401 4.08 -27.59 -7.41
N GLY A 402 4.16 -28.92 -7.46
CA GLY A 402 4.66 -29.71 -8.61
C GLY A 402 3.73 -29.70 -9.84
N ALA A 403 3.10 -28.57 -10.15
CA ALA A 403 2.18 -28.43 -11.28
C ALA A 403 2.85 -27.81 -12.51
N PHE A 404 2.27 -28.05 -13.69
CA PHE A 404 2.73 -27.46 -14.97
C PHE A 404 4.22 -27.70 -15.28
N GLY A 405 4.80 -28.83 -14.87
CA GLY A 405 6.22 -29.11 -15.07
C GLY A 405 7.14 -28.19 -14.24
N ALA A 406 6.71 -27.83 -13.02
CA ALA A 406 7.62 -27.24 -12.04
C ALA A 406 8.79 -28.19 -11.77
N SER A 407 9.97 -27.62 -11.51
CA SER A 407 11.20 -28.36 -11.25
C SER A 407 11.03 -29.26 -10.02
N ASP A 408 11.02 -30.57 -10.24
CA ASP A 408 10.98 -31.60 -9.20
C ASP A 408 12.37 -32.26 -9.13
N ARG A 409 12.95 -32.35 -7.93
CA ARG A 409 14.31 -32.84 -7.71
C ARG A 409 14.32 -33.86 -6.59
N GLU A 410 15.17 -34.88 -6.73
CA GLU A 410 15.40 -35.85 -5.64
C GLU A 410 16.06 -35.21 -4.41
N SER A 411 16.76 -34.08 -4.58
CA SER A 411 17.40 -33.32 -3.51
C SER A 411 16.94 -31.86 -3.49
N SER A 412 16.72 -31.31 -2.30
CA SER A 412 16.37 -29.89 -2.13
C SER A 412 17.55 -28.97 -2.50
N PRO A 413 17.29 -27.77 -3.05
CA PRO A 413 15.97 -27.15 -3.24
C PRO A 413 15.28 -27.65 -4.52
N ASP A 414 13.95 -27.66 -4.48
CA ASP A 414 13.08 -27.92 -5.62
C ASP A 414 11.96 -26.87 -5.70
N GLY A 415 11.03 -27.05 -6.64
CA GLY A 415 9.86 -26.20 -6.78
C GLY A 415 8.78 -26.40 -5.72
N GLN A 416 8.96 -27.31 -4.76
CA GLN A 416 7.97 -27.69 -3.75
C GLN A 416 8.41 -27.22 -2.37
N PHE A 417 7.84 -26.13 -1.89
CA PHE A 417 8.21 -25.53 -0.60
C PHE A 417 7.00 -24.89 0.08
N PHE A 418 7.13 -24.63 1.37
CA PHE A 418 6.22 -23.74 2.08
C PHE A 418 7.01 -22.60 2.72
N ALA A 419 6.59 -21.37 2.45
CA ALA A 419 7.17 -20.19 3.08
C ALA A 419 6.08 -19.24 3.55
N TRP A 420 6.29 -18.65 4.73
CA TRP A 420 5.52 -17.53 5.23
C TRP A 420 6.36 -16.26 5.16
N ARG A 421 5.77 -15.17 4.67
CA ARG A 421 6.37 -13.83 4.71
C ARG A 421 5.43 -12.86 5.41
N GLY A 422 5.94 -12.18 6.42
CA GLY A 422 5.25 -11.15 7.19
C GLY A 422 5.90 -9.78 6.97
N GLN A 423 5.11 -8.79 6.59
CA GLN A 423 5.56 -7.42 6.35
C GLN A 423 4.67 -6.45 7.12
N ALA A 424 5.29 -5.46 7.77
CA ALA A 424 4.57 -4.42 8.48
C ALA A 424 5.25 -3.06 8.30
N GLN A 425 4.44 -2.01 8.20
CA GLN A 425 4.88 -0.63 8.09
C GLN A 425 4.01 0.26 8.98
N TRP A 426 4.63 1.13 9.76
CA TRP A 426 3.94 2.09 10.59
C TRP A 426 4.50 3.49 10.35
N LEU A 427 3.64 4.36 9.83
CA LEU A 427 3.92 5.77 9.62
C LEU A 427 3.19 6.58 10.68
N ARG A 428 3.90 7.50 11.35
CA ARG A 428 3.31 8.41 12.34
C ARG A 428 3.80 9.84 12.15
N LEU A 429 2.88 10.80 12.20
CA LEU A 429 3.19 12.22 12.30
C LEU A 429 3.57 12.56 13.75
N LEU A 430 4.79 13.05 13.98
CA LEU A 430 5.34 13.34 15.32
C LEU A 430 5.00 14.76 15.83
N GLY A 431 4.26 15.55 15.07
CA GLY A 431 3.88 16.92 15.41
C GLY A 431 3.11 17.59 14.28
N GLY A 432 2.95 18.92 14.37
CA GLY A 432 2.36 19.74 13.31
C GLY A 432 0.85 19.57 13.13
N ASN A 433 0.33 20.21 12.06
CA ASN A 433 -1.08 20.17 11.70
C ASN A 433 -1.36 18.91 10.87
N ALA A 434 -2.29 18.06 11.31
CA ALA A 434 -2.68 16.86 10.56
C ALA A 434 -3.26 17.18 9.17
N SER A 435 -3.77 18.40 8.95
CA SER A 435 -4.25 18.85 7.64
C SER A 435 -3.16 19.36 6.70
N ASP A 436 -1.94 19.59 7.20
CA ASP A 436 -0.76 19.86 6.38
C ASP A 436 0.43 18.99 6.87
N PRO A 437 0.46 17.71 6.48
CA PRO A 437 1.52 16.79 6.91
C PRO A 437 2.90 17.18 6.37
N SER A 438 2.99 18.06 5.36
CA SER A 438 4.27 18.39 4.70
C SER A 438 5.24 19.18 5.59
N GLY A 439 4.75 19.79 6.68
CA GLY A 439 5.57 20.47 7.69
C GLY A 439 5.85 19.64 8.94
N SER A 440 5.32 18.43 9.01
CA SER A 440 5.37 17.60 10.21
C SER A 440 6.50 16.57 10.10
N PRO A 441 7.32 16.36 11.15
CA PRO A 441 8.25 15.24 11.16
C PRO A 441 7.48 13.91 11.11
N ILE A 442 7.99 12.96 10.32
CA ILE A 442 7.36 11.65 10.10
C ILE A 442 8.27 10.55 10.65
N LEU A 443 7.77 9.73 11.56
CA LEU A 443 8.39 8.46 11.93
C LEU A 443 7.88 7.37 10.99
N LEU A 444 8.79 6.59 10.39
CA LEU A 444 8.47 5.39 9.64
C LEU A 444 9.24 4.20 10.23
N ILE A 445 8.49 3.16 10.59
CA ILE A 445 9.02 1.87 11.00
C ILE A 445 8.63 0.84 9.95
N ARG A 446 9.58 0.00 9.54
CA ARG A 446 9.36 -1.11 8.61
C ARG A 446 9.90 -2.41 9.20
N ALA A 447 9.18 -3.50 9.00
CA ALA A 447 9.59 -4.86 9.32
C ALA A 447 9.26 -5.79 8.16
N ASP A 448 10.17 -6.73 7.86
CA ASP A 448 9.99 -7.80 6.88
C ASP A 448 10.61 -9.08 7.44
N MET A 449 9.91 -10.20 7.32
CA MET A 449 10.35 -11.49 7.85
C MET A 449 9.91 -12.60 6.91
N GLN A 450 10.80 -13.55 6.61
CA GLN A 450 10.50 -14.75 5.86
C GLN A 450 10.93 -15.99 6.65
N LEU A 451 10.03 -16.97 6.70
CA LEU A 451 10.24 -18.30 7.28
C LEU A 451 9.87 -19.36 6.25
N ALA A 452 10.82 -20.20 5.86
CA ALA A 452 10.65 -21.33 4.97
C ALA A 452 10.75 -22.65 5.75
N ASP A 453 10.02 -23.67 5.32
CA ASP A 453 10.07 -25.01 5.93
C ASP A 453 11.32 -25.82 5.50
N ARG A 454 11.98 -25.39 4.42
CA ARG A 454 13.07 -26.11 3.77
C ARG A 454 14.00 -25.17 2.99
N PRO A 455 15.07 -25.70 2.36
CA PRO A 455 15.91 -24.90 1.49
C PRO A 455 15.15 -24.43 0.23
N LEU A 456 15.18 -23.14 -0.07
CA LEU A 456 14.48 -22.55 -1.21
C LEU A 456 15.38 -22.46 -2.44
N VAL A 457 14.75 -22.39 -3.61
CA VAL A 457 15.39 -21.93 -4.85
C VAL A 457 15.63 -20.42 -4.77
N PRO A 458 16.71 -19.89 -5.39
CA PRO A 458 17.05 -18.46 -5.30
C PRO A 458 15.90 -17.51 -5.61
N LEU A 459 15.03 -17.84 -6.58
CA LEU A 459 13.86 -17.03 -6.96
C LEU A 459 12.85 -16.76 -5.82
N GLU A 460 12.91 -17.53 -4.74
CA GLU A 460 12.01 -17.44 -3.58
C GLU A 460 12.75 -17.09 -2.28
N GLN A 461 14.08 -16.92 -2.33
CA GLN A 461 14.91 -16.61 -1.17
C GLN A 461 14.75 -15.15 -0.71
N PHE A 462 15.08 -14.91 0.55
CA PHE A 462 15.07 -13.61 1.20
C PHE A 462 16.40 -12.88 0.94
N ALA A 463 16.32 -11.67 0.37
CA ALA A 463 17.49 -10.82 0.13
C ALA A 463 17.71 -9.80 1.26
N LEU A 464 18.97 -9.59 1.67
CA LEU A 464 19.37 -8.62 2.68
C LEU A 464 20.62 -7.84 2.24
N GLY A 465 20.59 -6.51 2.41
CA GLY A 465 21.62 -5.55 1.97
C GLY A 465 21.10 -4.64 0.85
N GLY A 466 21.41 -3.33 0.92
CA GLY A 466 21.03 -2.35 -0.09
C GLY A 466 20.02 -1.30 0.39
N ALA A 467 19.54 -0.47 -0.55
CA ALA A 467 18.77 0.74 -0.25
C ALA A 467 17.43 0.48 0.44
N ASP A 468 16.74 -0.59 0.04
CA ASP A 468 15.42 -0.96 0.54
C ASP A 468 15.46 -1.95 1.72
N SER A 469 16.66 -2.36 2.14
CA SER A 469 16.88 -3.24 3.30
C SER A 469 17.84 -2.63 4.32
N VAL A 470 19.08 -3.11 4.42
CA VAL A 470 20.11 -2.55 5.30
C VAL A 470 21.05 -1.69 4.46
N ARG A 471 20.86 -0.37 4.53
CA ARG A 471 21.72 0.62 3.85
C ARG A 471 23.14 0.56 4.40
N GLY A 472 24.14 0.91 3.61
CA GLY A 472 25.56 0.79 3.96
C GLY A 472 26.21 -0.50 3.43
N TYR A 473 25.42 -1.40 2.84
CA TYR A 473 25.87 -2.67 2.26
C TYR A 473 25.41 -2.77 0.79
N ARG A 474 26.15 -3.52 -0.04
CA ARG A 474 25.74 -3.75 -1.44
C ARG A 474 24.34 -4.35 -1.53
N GLN A 475 23.63 -4.00 -2.60
CA GLN A 475 22.32 -4.58 -2.93
C GLN A 475 22.41 -6.11 -3.00
N ASP A 476 21.46 -6.78 -2.34
CA ASP A 476 21.32 -8.24 -2.29
C ASP A 476 22.60 -8.96 -1.85
N LEU A 477 23.33 -8.38 -0.89
CA LEU A 477 24.56 -8.95 -0.34
C LEU A 477 24.37 -10.40 0.13
N PHE A 478 23.31 -10.64 0.89
CA PHE A 478 22.90 -11.99 1.30
C PHE A 478 21.60 -12.36 0.64
N LEU A 479 21.50 -13.63 0.25
CA LEU A 479 20.29 -14.26 -0.26
C LEU A 479 20.22 -15.67 0.32
N THR A 480 19.22 -15.90 1.17
CA THR A 480 19.07 -17.06 2.06
C THR A 480 17.62 -17.52 2.14
N ASP A 481 17.35 -18.68 2.74
CA ASP A 481 15.98 -19.23 2.82
C ASP A 481 15.08 -18.41 3.75
N ASN A 482 15.65 -17.92 4.85
CA ASN A 482 14.96 -17.17 5.88
C ASN A 482 15.67 -15.85 6.17
N GLY A 483 14.92 -14.88 6.69
CA GLY A 483 15.51 -13.64 7.16
C GLY A 483 14.52 -12.75 7.88
N ILE A 484 15.06 -11.77 8.60
CA ILE A 484 14.31 -10.70 9.25
C ILE A 484 15.03 -9.37 9.02
N LEU A 485 14.25 -8.32 8.81
CA LEU A 485 14.67 -6.94 8.63
C LEU A 485 13.84 -6.03 9.51
N GLY A 486 14.49 -5.09 10.19
CA GLY A 486 13.89 -3.96 10.87
C GLY A 486 14.55 -2.66 10.42
N SER A 487 13.75 -1.65 10.13
CA SER A 487 14.23 -0.32 9.70
C SER A 487 13.41 0.76 10.39
N VAL A 488 14.10 1.77 10.94
CA VAL A 488 13.49 2.95 11.54
C VAL A 488 14.09 4.19 10.88
N GLU A 489 13.24 5.07 10.35
CA GLU A 489 13.65 6.36 9.82
C GLU A 489 12.76 7.49 10.33
N VAL A 490 13.35 8.67 10.55
CA VAL A 490 12.62 9.88 10.94
C VAL A 490 12.84 10.94 9.88
N ARG A 491 11.80 11.31 9.14
CA ARG A 491 11.87 12.34 8.10
C ARG A 491 11.55 13.70 8.68
N ILE A 492 12.55 14.56 8.78
CA ILE A 492 12.46 15.87 9.43
C ILE A 492 12.45 16.95 8.34
N PRO A 493 11.34 17.67 8.11
CA PRO A 493 11.32 18.80 7.20
C PRO A 493 12.14 19.95 7.78
N VAL A 494 13.22 20.34 7.09
CA VAL A 494 14.15 21.40 7.53
C VAL A 494 13.96 22.70 6.75
N TYR A 495 13.40 22.61 5.54
CA TYR A 495 13.11 23.79 4.71
C TYR A 495 11.89 23.55 3.84
N ARG A 496 11.04 24.57 3.69
CA ARG A 496 9.86 24.58 2.84
C ARG A 496 9.88 25.81 1.94
N LEU A 497 9.60 25.62 0.66
CA LEU A 497 9.38 26.73 -0.27
C LEU A 497 8.03 27.41 0.07
N ARG A 498 7.99 28.74 0.05
CA ARG A 498 6.79 29.53 0.41
C ARG A 498 5.70 29.46 -0.66
N ASP A 499 6.09 29.51 -1.93
CA ASP A 499 5.16 29.69 -3.05
C ASP A 499 5.00 28.43 -3.92
N ARG A 500 5.63 27.32 -3.54
CA ARG A 500 5.58 26.03 -4.26
C ARG A 500 5.59 24.88 -3.26
N PRO A 501 5.00 23.71 -3.59
CA PRO A 501 4.95 22.55 -2.69
C PRO A 501 6.31 21.82 -2.59
N GLY A 502 7.38 22.55 -2.25
CA GLY A 502 8.73 22.01 -2.12
C GLY A 502 9.13 21.86 -0.66
N VAL A 503 9.57 20.65 -0.28
CA VAL A 503 10.05 20.33 1.06
C VAL A 503 11.43 19.68 0.96
N PHE A 504 12.37 20.20 1.74
CA PHE A 504 13.66 19.56 1.98
C PHE A 504 13.65 18.90 3.35
N GLN A 505 14.09 17.64 3.41
CA GLN A 505 14.04 16.80 4.60
C GLN A 505 15.40 16.18 4.90
N VAL A 506 15.73 16.08 6.19
CA VAL A 506 16.84 15.29 6.71
C VAL A 506 16.25 14.01 7.33
N ILE A 507 16.86 12.87 7.05
CA ILE A 507 16.32 11.55 7.36
C ILE A 507 17.36 10.70 8.08
N PRO A 508 17.60 10.87 9.40
CA PRO A 508 18.34 9.88 10.16
C PRO A 508 17.63 8.53 10.13
N PHE A 509 18.40 7.45 10.06
CA PHE A 509 17.88 6.09 10.06
C PHE A 509 18.79 5.08 10.75
N VAL A 510 18.19 3.96 11.14
CA VAL A 510 18.86 2.74 11.62
C VAL A 510 18.22 1.54 10.92
N ASP A 511 19.05 0.65 10.38
CA ASP A 511 18.62 -0.61 9.79
C ASP A 511 19.35 -1.78 10.42
N VAL A 512 18.64 -2.89 10.65
CA VAL A 512 19.20 -4.13 11.18
C VAL A 512 18.50 -5.31 10.51
N GLY A 513 19.26 -6.33 10.12
CA GLY A 513 18.69 -7.57 9.64
C GLY A 513 19.55 -8.79 9.90
N ARG A 514 18.92 -9.95 9.96
CA ARG A 514 19.56 -11.25 10.15
C ARG A 514 19.00 -12.26 9.18
N VAL A 515 19.86 -13.11 8.65
CA VAL A 515 19.55 -14.13 7.64
C VAL A 515 20.06 -15.49 8.08
N TRP A 516 19.39 -16.55 7.63
CA TRP A 516 19.83 -17.94 7.86
C TRP A 516 19.23 -18.88 6.82
N ASN A 517 19.86 -20.02 6.61
CA ASN A 517 19.44 -21.07 5.69
C ASN A 517 18.81 -22.26 6.44
N ASN A 518 18.13 -23.12 5.68
CA ASN A 518 17.61 -24.40 6.17
C ASN A 518 18.51 -25.56 5.71
N GLY A 519 18.41 -26.69 6.40
CA GLY A 519 19.15 -27.92 6.08
C GLY A 519 20.65 -27.81 6.34
N ASP A 520 21.45 -28.49 5.52
CA ASP A 520 22.92 -28.53 5.65
C ASP A 520 23.63 -27.34 4.97
N ARG A 521 22.87 -26.34 4.49
CA ARG A 521 23.46 -25.13 3.89
C ARG A 521 24.02 -24.25 4.99
N GLU A 522 25.28 -23.85 4.85
CA GLU A 522 25.90 -22.92 5.78
C GLU A 522 25.19 -21.56 5.79
N ASP A 523 25.07 -20.99 6.98
CA ASP A 523 24.64 -19.60 7.13
C ASP A 523 25.76 -18.66 6.66
N PRO A 524 25.42 -17.48 6.11
CA PRO A 524 26.43 -16.45 5.89
C PRO A 524 27.16 -16.11 7.19
N ASP A 525 28.47 -15.95 7.15
CA ASP A 525 29.27 -15.43 8.26
C ASP A 525 29.91 -14.08 7.88
N PRO A 526 29.47 -12.96 8.48
CA PRO A 526 28.46 -12.86 9.54
C PRO A 526 27.02 -12.95 9.00
N SER A 527 26.11 -13.52 9.81
CA SER A 527 24.71 -13.71 9.44
C SER A 527 23.83 -12.46 9.68
N THR A 528 24.42 -11.36 10.12
CA THR A 528 23.70 -10.17 10.60
C THR A 528 24.33 -8.91 10.03
N LEU A 529 23.49 -8.02 9.52
CA LEU A 529 23.87 -6.70 9.03
C LEU A 529 23.22 -5.64 9.92
N ALA A 530 23.96 -4.57 10.20
CA ALA A 530 23.43 -3.41 10.91
C ALA A 530 24.06 -2.13 10.37
N SER A 531 23.30 -1.04 10.34
CA SER A 531 23.78 0.26 9.92
C SER A 531 23.05 1.41 10.60
N ILE A 532 23.74 2.54 10.64
CA ILE A 532 23.15 3.85 10.94
C ILE A 532 23.43 4.78 9.77
N GLY A 533 22.60 5.79 9.55
CA GLY A 533 22.88 6.72 8.48
C GLY A 533 21.99 7.94 8.46
N VAL A 534 22.20 8.75 7.42
CA VAL A 534 21.46 9.97 7.17
C VAL A 534 21.10 10.08 5.70
N GLY A 535 19.84 10.41 5.45
CA GLY A 535 19.32 10.76 4.14
C GLY A 535 19.03 12.24 4.00
N LEU A 536 19.12 12.74 2.78
CA LEU A 536 18.66 14.05 2.35
C LEU A 536 17.61 13.83 1.26
N GLN A 537 16.45 14.44 1.43
CA GLN A 537 15.36 14.34 0.45
C GLN A 537 14.87 15.72 0.05
N TRP A 538 14.73 15.95 -1.24
CA TRP A 538 14.00 17.07 -1.81
C TRP A 538 12.78 16.56 -2.55
N GLN A 539 11.61 17.05 -2.17
CA GLN A 539 10.34 16.69 -2.79
C GLN A 539 9.62 17.96 -3.25
N MET A 540 9.25 18.03 -4.53
CA MET A 540 8.37 19.05 -5.09
C MET A 540 7.03 18.43 -5.49
N GLY A 541 6.06 18.49 -4.57
CA GLY A 541 4.74 17.91 -4.75
C GLY A 541 4.81 16.43 -5.16
N GLU A 542 4.11 16.11 -6.24
CA GLU A 542 4.14 14.79 -6.89
C GLU A 542 5.05 14.76 -8.13
N ARG A 543 5.63 15.92 -8.52
CA ARG A 543 6.36 16.08 -9.79
C ARG A 543 7.80 15.64 -9.70
N LEU A 544 8.47 15.94 -8.59
CA LEU A 544 9.91 15.67 -8.44
C LEU A 544 10.20 15.12 -7.06
N ARG A 545 10.99 14.05 -6.99
CA ARG A 545 11.62 13.60 -5.76
C ARG A 545 13.08 13.27 -6.03
N PHE A 546 13.98 13.84 -5.24
CA PHE A 546 15.37 13.47 -5.17
C PHE A 546 15.68 13.01 -3.75
N ARG A 547 16.32 11.87 -3.61
CA ARG A 547 16.75 11.32 -2.32
C ARG A 547 18.19 10.85 -2.44
N PHE A 548 18.99 11.16 -1.45
CA PHE A 548 20.35 10.68 -1.28
C PHE A 548 20.49 10.14 0.13
N ASP A 549 21.04 8.94 0.30
CA ASP A 549 21.27 8.33 1.61
C ASP A 549 22.74 7.95 1.74
N TYR A 550 23.30 8.20 2.93
CA TYR A 550 24.60 7.66 3.33
C TYR A 550 24.39 6.75 4.54
N GLY A 551 24.71 5.46 4.37
CA GLY A 551 24.67 4.45 5.43
C GLY A 551 26.08 4.04 5.85
N LEU A 552 26.35 4.11 7.14
CA LEU A 552 27.57 3.60 7.76
C LEU A 552 27.34 2.14 8.21
N PRO A 553 28.00 1.15 7.59
CA PRO A 553 27.91 -0.24 8.02
C PRO A 553 28.56 -0.41 9.41
N LEU A 554 27.88 -1.10 10.31
CA LEU A 554 28.36 -1.41 11.67
C LEU A 554 28.97 -2.81 11.78
N VAL A 555 28.76 -3.66 10.77
CA VAL A 555 29.28 -5.03 10.69
C VAL A 555 30.21 -5.11 9.49
N ASN A 556 31.42 -5.65 9.69
CA ASN A 556 32.36 -5.84 8.61
C ASN A 556 32.08 -7.17 7.90
N VAL A 557 31.83 -7.10 6.60
CA VAL A 557 31.55 -8.24 5.72
C VAL A 557 32.56 -8.36 4.58
N GLY A 558 33.71 -7.68 4.68
CA GLY A 558 34.73 -7.67 3.63
C GLY A 558 34.25 -7.00 2.34
N LEU A 559 33.44 -5.94 2.44
CA LEU A 559 32.93 -5.20 1.27
C LEU A 559 34.09 -4.72 0.41
N ARG A 560 33.95 -4.88 -0.91
CA ARG A 560 34.84 -4.24 -1.87
C ARG A 560 34.27 -2.87 -2.16
N GLU A 561 35.00 -1.80 -1.87
CA GLU A 561 34.54 -0.42 -2.07
C GLU A 561 34.56 0.03 -3.54
N ARG A 562 34.11 -0.83 -4.46
CA ARG A 562 34.17 -0.61 -5.93
C ARG A 562 33.04 0.28 -6.43
N THR A 563 31.90 0.24 -5.76
CA THR A 563 30.70 0.98 -6.16
C THR A 563 30.26 1.97 -5.07
N LEU A 564 29.49 2.99 -5.45
CA LEU A 564 28.94 3.97 -4.51
C LEU A 564 28.12 3.31 -3.39
N GLN A 565 27.33 2.28 -3.71
CA GLN A 565 26.55 1.55 -2.71
C GLN A 565 27.42 0.76 -1.72
N GLU A 566 28.54 0.21 -2.17
CA GLU A 566 29.52 -0.47 -1.30
C GLU A 566 30.28 0.52 -0.42
N GLN A 567 30.37 1.78 -0.83
CA GLN A 567 30.84 2.91 -0.02
C GLN A 567 29.73 3.52 0.86
N GLY A 568 28.52 2.93 0.84
CA GLY A 568 27.37 3.33 1.65
C GLY A 568 26.50 4.43 1.06
N PHE A 569 26.73 4.87 -0.18
CA PHE A 569 25.97 5.92 -0.85
C PHE A 569 24.87 5.37 -1.75
N TYR A 570 23.65 5.88 -1.57
CA TYR A 570 22.48 5.59 -2.40
C TYR A 570 21.85 6.87 -2.90
N PHE A 571 21.25 6.82 -4.08
CA PHE A 571 20.43 7.89 -4.59
C PHE A 571 19.22 7.37 -5.35
N SER A 572 18.16 8.18 -5.36
CA SER A 572 17.04 8.00 -6.25
C SER A 572 16.53 9.35 -6.73
N PHE A 573 16.18 9.41 -7.99
CA PHE A 573 15.57 10.54 -8.66
C PHE A 573 14.29 10.04 -9.32
N GLN A 574 13.18 10.75 -9.10
CA GLN A 574 11.90 10.46 -9.72
C GLN A 574 11.31 11.75 -10.29
N TYR A 575 10.88 11.70 -11.54
CA TYR A 575 10.23 12.81 -12.24
C TYR A 575 8.92 12.35 -12.90
N ASN A 576 7.82 13.01 -12.57
CA ASN A 576 6.50 12.80 -13.16
C ASN A 576 6.04 14.09 -13.86
N PRO A 577 6.20 14.21 -15.19
CA PRO A 577 5.79 15.40 -15.94
C PRO A 577 4.27 15.64 -15.94
N PHE A 578 3.46 14.64 -15.57
CA PHE A 578 1.99 14.72 -15.55
C PHE A 578 1.42 14.97 -14.15
N ALA A 579 2.29 15.07 -13.14
CA ALA A 579 1.93 15.37 -11.76
C ALA A 579 1.14 16.68 -11.64
N ARG A 580 0.28 16.73 -10.62
CA ARG A 580 -0.44 17.95 -10.23
C ARG A 580 0.57 19.07 -9.88
N ASP A 581 0.19 20.31 -10.17
CA ASP A 581 0.91 21.50 -9.70
C ASP A 581 0.65 21.74 -8.21
#